data_AF-A0AAD2HHW2-F1
#
_entry.id   AF-A0AAD2HHW2-F1
#
_cell.length_a   1.000
_cell.length_b   1.000
_cell.length_c   1.000
_cell.angle_alpha   90.00
_cell.angle_beta   90.00
_cell.angle_gamma   90.00
#
_symmetry.space_group_name_H-M   'P 1'
#
loop_
_entity.id
_entity.type
_entity.pdbx_description
1 polymer ?
#
loop_
_entity_poly.entity_id
_entity_poly.type
_entity_poly.pdbx_seq_one_letter_code
_entity_poly.pdbx_strand_id
1 'polypeptide(L)'
;MLVPLLIILWTLSTPQLRRGPIFILNTASICSGLILSALSTHLAMESVLSPFHSISKGEDLVYTALDAWLPWIAESVLLFRVWIVFPRAQLPYVLAFPVLIKIGRAVLNIFFTVSWAKALFRPETINQIQILHQLNPIYFQLGYTLELVDNAYISGLFLWRLGRTGHLFNGHAIGRLDFKQTYSERLKDLFWIASTNFVFPIIFSVSQIVAVFRGDIILGASLSLANCYVEIISTVFATVWSSTASFAEATKSTSFLTTSYSQARPSAGQPIELYMDRVVSVTTDSLPNDGQQRKPVAV
;
A
#
# COMPACT_ATOMS: atom_id res chain seq x y z
N MET A 1 13.85 -0.32 11.21
CA MET A 1 13.11 0.86 10.67
C MET A 1 11.60 0.65 10.55
N LEU A 2 11.10 -0.59 10.50
CA LEU A 2 9.66 -0.84 10.41
C LEU A 2 8.87 -0.66 11.72
N VAL A 3 9.51 -0.80 12.89
CA VAL A 3 8.83 -0.66 14.20
C VAL A 3 8.22 0.74 14.41
N PRO A 4 8.94 1.86 14.16
CA PRO A 4 8.34 3.19 14.22
C PRO A 4 7.13 3.35 13.28
N LEU A 5 7.19 2.78 12.08
CA LEU A 5 6.08 2.84 11.13
C LEU A 5 4.84 2.09 11.63
N LEU A 6 5.03 0.94 12.29
CA LEU A 6 3.93 0.22 12.93
C LEU A 6 3.27 1.06 14.03
N ILE A 7 4.08 1.73 14.85
CA ILE A 7 3.60 2.62 15.92
C ILE A 7 2.85 3.82 15.31
N ILE A 8 3.42 4.46 14.29
CA ILE A 8 2.79 5.60 13.60
C ILE A 8 1.46 5.18 12.96
N LEU A 9 1.43 4.04 12.26
CA LEU A 9 0.21 3.52 11.64
C LEU A 9 -0.87 3.25 12.69
N TRP A 10 -0.50 2.65 13.83
CA TRP A 10 -1.44 2.35 14.90
C TRP A 10 -1.96 3.62 15.61
N THR A 11 -1.08 4.56 15.90
CA THR A 11 -1.40 5.80 16.63
C THR A 11 -2.24 6.76 15.80
N LEU A 12 -1.97 6.86 14.49
CA LEU A 12 -2.71 7.77 13.60
C LEU A 12 -4.00 7.15 13.03
N SER A 13 -4.19 5.83 13.13
CA SER A 13 -5.39 5.17 12.61
C SER A 13 -6.57 5.21 13.60
N THR A 14 -7.70 5.73 13.14
CA THR A 14 -8.98 5.68 13.87
C THR A 14 -9.54 4.26 13.96
N PRO A 15 -10.40 3.94 14.94
CA PRO A 15 -11.02 2.61 15.06
C PRO A 15 -11.79 2.16 13.81
N GLN A 16 -12.40 3.10 13.06
CA GLN A 16 -13.07 2.77 11.79
C GLN A 16 -12.06 2.39 10.71
N LEU A 17 -10.94 3.13 10.60
CA LEU A 17 -9.91 2.88 9.60
C LEU A 17 -9.17 1.55 9.83
N ARG A 18 -9.02 1.12 11.10
CA ARG A 18 -8.38 -0.16 11.46
C ARG A 18 -9.09 -1.40 10.93
N ARG A 19 -10.41 -1.30 10.69
CA ARG A 19 -11.21 -2.37 10.09
C ARG A 19 -11.13 -2.38 8.57
N GLY A 20 -10.49 -1.36 7.99
CA GLY A 20 -10.30 -1.23 6.56
C GLY A 20 -9.29 -2.28 6.04
N PRO A 21 -9.56 -2.92 4.90
CA PRO A 21 -8.65 -3.90 4.31
C PRO A 21 -7.25 -3.33 4.00
N ILE A 22 -7.14 -2.05 3.62
CA ILE A 22 -5.84 -1.39 3.40
C ILE A 22 -5.00 -1.37 4.68
N PHE A 23 -5.62 -1.09 5.84
CA PHE A 23 -4.91 -1.08 7.12
C PHE A 23 -4.40 -2.47 7.49
N ILE A 24 -5.23 -3.50 7.29
CA ILE A 24 -4.88 -4.89 7.56
C ILE A 24 -3.72 -5.34 6.67
N LEU A 25 -3.77 -5.05 5.37
CA LEU A 25 -2.70 -5.41 4.42
C LEU A 25 -1.38 -4.69 4.73
N ASN A 26 -1.42 -3.39 5.06
CA ASN A 26 -0.23 -2.65 5.50
C ASN A 26 0.35 -3.19 6.82
N THR A 27 -0.52 -3.57 7.76
CA THR A 27 -0.06 -4.16 9.02
C THR A 27 0.59 -5.52 8.78
N ALA A 28 -0.03 -6.35 7.93
CA ALA A 28 0.50 -7.64 7.53
C ALA A 28 1.86 -7.49 6.83
N SER A 29 2.00 -6.56 5.88
CA SER A 29 3.26 -6.32 5.17
C SER A 29 4.38 -5.89 6.11
N ILE A 30 4.10 -4.99 7.07
CA ILE A 30 5.06 -4.59 8.11
C ILE A 30 5.46 -5.80 8.98
N CYS A 31 4.49 -6.57 9.48
CA CYS A 31 4.76 -7.74 10.32
C CYS A 31 5.61 -8.78 9.58
N SER A 32 5.28 -9.08 8.33
CA SER A 32 6.06 -10.00 7.51
C SER A 32 7.47 -9.48 7.24
N GLY A 33 7.64 -8.18 6.98
CA GLY A 33 8.97 -7.57 6.83
C GLY A 33 9.81 -7.59 8.11
N LEU A 34 9.17 -7.50 9.29
CA LEU A 34 9.83 -7.65 10.60
C LEU A 34 10.25 -9.10 10.85
N ILE A 35 9.39 -10.07 10.55
CA ILE A 35 9.71 -11.51 10.65
C ILE A 35 10.89 -11.85 9.74
N LEU A 36 10.85 -11.40 8.49
CA LEU A 36 11.94 -11.61 7.53
C LEU A 36 13.26 -10.97 8.02
N SER A 37 13.19 -9.76 8.57
CA SER A 37 14.36 -9.07 9.13
C SER A 37 14.97 -9.82 10.32
N ALA A 38 14.13 -10.32 11.23
CA ALA A 38 14.57 -11.07 12.39
C ALA A 38 15.23 -12.39 11.97
N LEU A 39 14.63 -13.10 11.02
CA LEU A 39 15.18 -14.34 10.48
C LEU A 39 16.50 -14.09 9.74
N SER A 40 16.57 -13.06 8.90
CA SER A 40 17.82 -12.65 8.22
C SER A 40 18.94 -12.34 9.21
N THR A 41 18.62 -11.58 10.27
CA THR A 41 19.60 -11.24 11.32
C THR A 41 20.05 -12.46 12.10
N HIS A 42 19.13 -13.39 12.37
CA HIS A 42 19.44 -14.66 13.04
C HIS A 42 20.42 -15.49 12.21
N LEU A 43 20.12 -15.71 10.92
CA LEU A 43 21.00 -16.44 9.99
C LEU A 43 22.36 -15.76 9.85
N ALA A 44 22.39 -14.42 9.76
CA ALA A 44 23.64 -13.68 9.71
C ALA A 44 24.46 -13.84 10.99
N MET A 45 23.82 -13.78 12.16
CA MET A 45 24.48 -13.94 13.46
C MET A 45 25.04 -15.35 13.63
N GLU A 46 24.29 -16.38 13.22
CA GLU A 46 24.76 -17.77 13.24
C GLU A 46 25.99 -17.95 12.33
N SER A 47 25.98 -17.34 11.14
CA SER A 47 27.10 -17.40 10.19
C SER A 47 28.39 -16.79 10.74
N VAL A 48 28.28 -15.77 11.60
CA VAL A 48 29.42 -15.08 12.22
C VAL A 48 29.92 -15.80 13.47
N LEU A 49 29.02 -16.28 14.33
CA LEU A 49 29.38 -16.94 15.59
C LEU A 49 29.89 -18.36 15.39
N SER A 50 29.38 -19.05 14.37
CA SER A 50 29.66 -20.47 14.12
C SER A 50 30.04 -20.71 12.65
N PRO A 51 31.18 -20.17 12.17
CA PRO A 51 31.55 -20.23 10.74
C PRO A 51 31.77 -21.66 10.21
N PHE A 52 31.98 -22.63 11.10
CA PHE A 52 32.13 -24.05 10.75
C PHE A 52 30.84 -24.86 10.89
N HIS A 53 29.79 -24.28 11.46
CA HIS A 53 28.49 -24.91 11.53
C HIS A 53 27.69 -24.55 10.27
N SER A 54 27.18 -25.56 9.57
CA SER A 54 26.31 -25.33 8.43
C SER A 54 24.98 -24.77 8.91
N ILE A 55 24.54 -23.66 8.34
CA ILE A 55 23.21 -23.08 8.55
C ILE A 55 22.14 -24.18 8.40
N SER A 56 21.16 -24.17 9.29
CA SER A 56 20.02 -25.09 9.23
C SER A 56 19.32 -24.98 7.87
N LYS A 57 19.32 -26.09 7.10
CA LYS A 57 18.69 -26.16 5.77
C LYS A 57 17.21 -25.80 5.80
N GLY A 58 16.51 -26.15 6.90
CA GLY A 58 15.10 -25.81 7.07
C GLY A 58 14.88 -24.31 7.21
N GLU A 59 15.73 -23.64 7.98
CA GLU A 59 15.62 -22.20 8.23
C GLU A 59 15.95 -21.38 6.98
N ASP A 60 16.98 -21.79 6.22
CA ASP A 60 17.33 -21.19 4.94
C ASP A 60 16.20 -21.32 3.90
N LEU A 61 15.54 -22.49 3.85
CA LEU A 61 14.38 -22.70 2.97
C LEU A 61 13.20 -21.82 3.38
N VAL A 62 12.91 -21.72 4.69
CA VAL A 62 11.83 -20.87 5.21
C VAL A 62 12.12 -19.40 4.92
N TYR A 63 13.35 -18.96 5.13
CA TYR A 63 13.80 -17.60 4.80
C TYR A 63 13.62 -17.31 3.31
N THR A 64 14.14 -18.18 2.45
CA THR A 64 14.06 -18.01 0.98
C THR A 64 12.61 -18.01 0.49
N ALA A 65 11.75 -18.87 1.04
CA ALA A 65 10.34 -18.88 0.72
C ALA A 65 9.65 -17.58 1.18
N LEU A 66 9.89 -17.14 2.43
CA LEU A 66 9.32 -15.90 2.93
C LEU A 66 9.76 -14.69 2.10
N ASP A 67 11.04 -14.60 1.74
CA ASP A 67 11.58 -13.53 0.89
C ASP A 67 10.91 -13.53 -0.49
N ALA A 68 10.78 -14.69 -1.13
CA ALA A 68 10.14 -14.81 -2.45
C ALA A 68 8.64 -14.45 -2.45
N TRP A 69 7.95 -14.62 -1.32
CA TRP A 69 6.52 -14.34 -1.19
C TRP A 69 6.21 -12.98 -0.55
N LEU A 70 7.15 -12.34 0.13
CA LEU A 70 6.92 -11.06 0.81
C LEU A 70 6.43 -9.93 -0.13
N PRO A 71 6.99 -9.73 -1.34
CA PRO A 71 6.52 -8.70 -2.27
C PRO A 71 5.04 -8.82 -2.61
N TRP A 72 4.48 -10.04 -2.60
CA TRP A 72 3.06 -10.26 -2.87
C TRP A 72 2.14 -9.57 -1.86
N ILE A 73 2.55 -9.53 -0.59
CA ILE A 73 1.77 -8.88 0.45
C ILE A 73 1.83 -7.36 0.26
N ALA A 74 3.00 -6.80 -0.03
CA ALA A 74 3.17 -5.37 -0.26
C ALA A 74 2.37 -4.90 -1.50
N GLU A 75 2.47 -5.62 -2.61
CA GLU A 75 1.78 -5.28 -3.85
C GLU A 75 0.27 -5.48 -3.80
N SER A 76 -0.21 -6.37 -2.93
CA SER A 76 -1.65 -6.53 -2.71
C SER A 76 -2.29 -5.21 -2.24
N VAL A 77 -1.55 -4.38 -1.49
CA VAL A 77 -1.99 -3.03 -1.09
C VAL A 77 -2.21 -2.13 -2.31
N LEU A 78 -1.26 -2.14 -3.26
CA LEU A 78 -1.35 -1.35 -4.49
C LEU A 78 -2.52 -1.83 -5.38
N LEU A 79 -2.66 -3.14 -5.56
CA LEU A 79 -3.81 -3.72 -6.26
C LEU A 79 -5.14 -3.31 -5.62
N PHE A 80 -5.21 -3.35 -4.29
CA PHE A 80 -6.41 -2.97 -3.56
C PHE A 80 -6.76 -1.49 -3.76
N ARG A 81 -5.75 -0.60 -3.82
CA ARG A 81 -5.95 0.82 -4.13
C ARG A 81 -6.51 1.02 -5.54
N VAL A 82 -5.96 0.31 -6.53
CA VAL A 82 -6.51 0.34 -7.89
C VAL A 82 -7.93 -0.21 -7.92
N TRP A 83 -8.22 -1.26 -7.16
CA TRP A 83 -9.56 -1.85 -7.07
C TRP A 83 -10.63 -0.84 -6.63
N ILE A 84 -10.32 -0.03 -5.60
CA ILE A 84 -11.25 1.00 -5.11
C ILE A 84 -11.48 2.12 -6.13
N VAL A 85 -10.45 2.47 -6.89
CA VAL A 85 -10.45 3.65 -7.76
C VAL A 85 -11.16 3.42 -9.10
N PHE A 86 -11.25 2.17 -9.56
CA PHE A 86 -11.87 1.84 -10.85
C PHE A 86 -13.33 1.40 -10.70
N PRO A 87 -14.22 1.81 -11.63
CA PRO A 87 -15.61 1.36 -11.63
C PRO A 87 -15.68 -0.14 -11.93
N ARG A 88 -16.60 -0.84 -11.25
CA ARG A 88 -16.72 -2.32 -11.30
C ARG A 88 -16.81 -2.90 -12.73
N ALA A 89 -17.40 -2.16 -13.67
CA ALA A 89 -17.55 -2.60 -15.06
C ALA A 89 -16.22 -2.65 -15.85
N GLN A 90 -15.25 -1.80 -15.52
CA GLN A 90 -13.95 -1.73 -16.22
C GLN A 90 -12.87 -2.54 -15.53
N LEU A 91 -13.11 -2.95 -14.28
CA LEU A 91 -12.15 -3.67 -13.45
C LEU A 91 -11.52 -4.91 -14.08
N PRO A 92 -12.28 -5.86 -14.67
CA PRO A 92 -11.67 -7.10 -15.15
C PRO A 92 -10.70 -6.86 -16.31
N TYR A 93 -10.99 -5.89 -17.18
CA TYR A 93 -10.12 -5.56 -18.31
C TYR A 93 -8.80 -4.92 -17.86
N VAL A 94 -8.89 -4.06 -16.85
CA VAL A 94 -7.73 -3.33 -16.30
C VAL A 94 -6.86 -4.25 -15.44
N LEU A 95 -7.47 -5.19 -14.70
CA LEU A 95 -6.75 -6.13 -13.85
C LEU A 95 -6.29 -7.40 -14.56
N ALA A 96 -6.78 -7.71 -15.77
CA ALA A 96 -6.38 -8.92 -16.49
C ALA A 96 -4.87 -9.00 -16.71
N PHE A 97 -4.24 -7.90 -17.11
CA PHE A 97 -2.80 -7.83 -17.34
C PHE A 97 -1.96 -8.06 -16.06
N PRO A 98 -2.15 -7.31 -14.96
CA PRO A 98 -1.39 -7.53 -13.74
C PRO A 98 -1.66 -8.91 -13.11
N VAL A 99 -2.90 -9.42 -13.20
CA VAL A 99 -3.22 -10.77 -12.73
C VAL A 99 -2.43 -11.83 -13.53
N LEU A 100 -2.35 -11.69 -14.86
CA LEU A 100 -1.58 -12.61 -15.70
C LEU A 100 -0.08 -12.57 -15.36
N ILE A 101 0.49 -11.37 -15.17
CA ILE A 101 1.89 -11.23 -14.77
C ILE A 101 2.13 -11.87 -13.41
N LYS A 102 1.24 -11.62 -12.43
CA LYS A 102 1.35 -12.23 -11.10
C LYS A 102 1.31 -13.75 -11.18
N ILE A 103 0.41 -14.35 -11.97
CA ILE A 103 0.39 -15.81 -12.17
C ILE A 103 1.74 -16.29 -12.70
N GLY A 104 2.29 -15.63 -13.74
CA GLY A 104 3.61 -15.96 -14.27
C GLY A 104 4.71 -15.88 -13.20
N ARG A 105 4.69 -14.84 -12.36
CA ARG A 105 5.65 -14.66 -11.27
C ARG A 105 5.48 -15.70 -10.16
N ALA A 106 4.26 -16.11 -9.83
CA ALA A 106 4.00 -17.18 -8.85
C ALA A 106 4.62 -18.49 -9.34
N VAL A 107 4.42 -18.81 -10.61
CA VAL A 107 5.00 -20.00 -11.23
C VAL A 107 6.53 -19.95 -11.16
N LEU A 108 7.16 -18.81 -11.51
CA LEU A 108 8.60 -18.64 -11.39
C LEU A 108 9.10 -18.79 -9.94
N ASN A 109 8.43 -18.18 -8.97
CA ASN A 109 8.81 -18.27 -7.55
C ASN A 109 8.68 -19.70 -7.01
N ILE A 110 7.65 -20.45 -7.43
CA ILE A 110 7.48 -21.87 -7.09
C ILE A 110 8.63 -22.69 -7.69
N PHE A 111 8.91 -22.53 -8.98
CA PHE A 111 10.03 -23.24 -9.62
C PHE A 111 11.37 -22.91 -8.98
N PHE A 112 11.60 -21.64 -8.66
CA PHE A 112 12.77 -21.18 -7.93
C PHE A 112 12.88 -21.86 -6.56
N THR A 113 11.82 -21.80 -5.74
CA THR A 113 11.82 -22.38 -4.38
C THR A 113 12.03 -23.90 -4.41
N VAL A 114 11.39 -24.60 -5.35
CA VAL A 114 11.57 -26.05 -5.52
C VAL A 114 13.00 -26.38 -5.97
N SER A 115 13.56 -25.59 -6.88
CA SER A 115 14.94 -25.78 -7.35
C SER A 115 15.96 -25.48 -6.25
N TRP A 116 15.71 -24.43 -5.46
CA TRP A 116 16.49 -24.08 -4.27
C TRP A 116 16.48 -25.23 -3.26
N ALA A 117 15.29 -25.72 -2.89
CA ALA A 117 15.14 -26.84 -1.96
C ALA A 117 15.90 -28.08 -2.45
N LYS A 118 15.75 -28.45 -3.72
CA LYS A 118 16.47 -29.60 -4.31
C LYS A 118 17.99 -29.41 -4.24
N ALA A 119 18.50 -28.21 -4.48
CA ALA A 119 19.94 -27.93 -4.41
C ALA A 119 20.45 -27.96 -2.95
N LEU A 120 19.66 -27.45 -2.01
CA LEU A 120 19.98 -27.40 -0.60
C LEU A 120 20.07 -28.79 0.05
N PHE A 121 19.21 -29.73 -0.36
CA PHE A 121 19.20 -31.10 0.15
C PHE A 121 20.14 -32.08 -0.58
N ARG A 122 20.91 -31.63 -1.57
CA ARG A 122 21.97 -32.46 -2.15
C ARG A 122 23.09 -32.70 -1.13
N PRO A 123 23.69 -33.91 -1.09
CA PRO A 123 24.74 -34.26 -0.14
C PRO A 123 26.08 -33.57 -0.43
N GLU A 124 26.30 -33.15 -1.67
CA GLU A 124 27.56 -32.53 -2.13
C GLU A 124 27.61 -31.01 -1.90
N THR A 125 26.51 -30.40 -1.44
CA THR A 125 26.40 -28.95 -1.38
C THR A 125 26.97 -28.41 -0.07
N ILE A 126 28.13 -27.77 -0.16
CA ILE A 126 28.86 -27.25 1.01
C ILE A 126 28.52 -25.77 1.25
N ASN A 127 28.06 -25.01 0.25
CA ASN A 127 27.88 -23.55 0.35
C ASN A 127 26.65 -23.01 -0.42
N GLN A 128 25.89 -22.10 0.21
CA GLN A 128 24.76 -21.37 -0.37
C GLN A 128 25.13 -20.53 -1.61
N ILE A 129 26.31 -19.91 -1.61
CA ILE A 129 26.80 -19.12 -2.75
C ILE A 129 26.95 -20.02 -3.99
N GLN A 130 27.41 -21.26 -3.78
CA GLN A 130 27.55 -22.23 -4.86
C GLN A 130 26.18 -22.66 -5.40
N ILE A 131 25.17 -22.83 -4.53
CA ILE A 131 23.78 -23.07 -4.95
C ILE A 131 23.29 -21.94 -5.84
N LEU A 132 23.49 -20.69 -5.39
CA LEU A 132 23.04 -19.51 -6.10
C LEU A 132 23.67 -19.41 -7.50
N HIS A 133 24.96 -19.74 -7.64
CA HIS A 133 25.63 -19.80 -8.94
C HIS A 133 25.18 -20.97 -9.82
N GLN A 134 24.74 -22.09 -9.23
CA GLN A 134 24.21 -23.24 -9.97
C GLN A 134 22.78 -23.03 -10.46
N LEU A 135 22.02 -22.16 -9.79
CA LEU A 135 20.68 -21.82 -10.22
C LEU A 135 20.69 -21.04 -11.52
N ASN A 136 19.68 -21.28 -12.34
CA ASN A 136 19.56 -20.61 -13.62
C ASN A 136 19.32 -19.10 -13.39
N PRO A 137 20.19 -18.20 -13.87
CA PRO A 137 20.03 -16.75 -13.69
C PRO A 137 18.73 -16.22 -14.30
N ILE A 138 18.13 -16.96 -15.25
CA ILE A 138 16.85 -16.64 -15.89
C ILE A 138 15.73 -16.48 -14.86
N TYR A 139 15.73 -17.23 -13.75
CA TYR A 139 14.70 -17.10 -12.70
C TYR A 139 14.68 -15.70 -12.11
N PHE A 140 15.85 -15.16 -11.76
CA PHE A 140 15.99 -13.82 -11.19
C PHE A 140 15.73 -12.74 -12.23
N GLN A 141 16.29 -12.88 -13.43
CA GLN A 141 16.12 -11.91 -14.51
C GLN A 141 14.65 -11.75 -14.91
N LEU A 142 13.94 -12.86 -15.16
CA LEU A 142 12.52 -12.82 -15.51
C LEU A 142 11.66 -12.41 -14.32
N GLY A 143 11.93 -12.93 -13.12
CA GLY A 143 11.18 -12.60 -11.92
C GLY A 143 11.18 -11.10 -11.65
N TYR A 144 12.36 -10.47 -11.64
CA TYR A 144 12.52 -9.04 -11.38
C TYR A 144 12.02 -8.16 -12.53
N THR A 145 12.14 -8.63 -13.77
CA THR A 145 11.56 -7.91 -14.92
C THR A 145 10.03 -7.90 -14.85
N LEU A 146 9.41 -9.03 -14.53
CA LEU A 146 7.96 -9.14 -14.38
C LEU A 146 7.45 -8.30 -13.20
N GLU A 147 8.18 -8.29 -12.08
CA GLU A 147 7.90 -7.41 -10.93
C GLU A 147 7.96 -5.94 -11.31
N LEU A 148 9.02 -5.49 -12.00
CA LEU A 148 9.12 -4.12 -12.47
C LEU A 148 7.96 -3.74 -13.40
N VAL A 149 7.64 -4.59 -14.38
CA VAL A 149 6.57 -4.33 -15.35
C VAL A 149 5.21 -4.24 -14.64
N ASP A 150 4.93 -5.14 -13.71
CA ASP A 150 3.68 -5.15 -12.94
C ASP A 150 3.55 -3.90 -12.06
N ASN A 151 4.59 -3.60 -11.27
CA ASN A 151 4.62 -2.45 -10.37
C ASN A 151 4.56 -1.13 -11.15
N ALA A 152 5.24 -1.04 -12.30
CA ALA A 152 5.15 0.10 -13.19
C ALA A 152 3.76 0.26 -13.81
N TYR A 153 3.13 -0.83 -14.24
CA TYR A 153 1.79 -0.81 -14.81
C TYR A 153 0.74 -0.38 -13.79
N ILE A 154 0.65 -1.06 -12.63
CA ILE A 154 -0.35 -0.79 -11.60
C ILE A 154 -0.22 0.65 -11.09
N SER A 155 1.00 1.09 -10.84
CA SER A 155 1.26 2.44 -10.33
C SER A 155 1.03 3.52 -11.40
N GLY A 156 1.46 3.28 -12.64
CA GLY A 156 1.20 4.20 -13.76
C GLY A 156 -0.30 4.35 -14.02
N LEU A 157 -1.05 3.25 -13.94
CA LEU A 157 -2.50 3.23 -14.04
C LEU A 157 -3.17 3.99 -12.89
N PHE A 158 -2.73 3.77 -11.65
CA PHE A 158 -3.21 4.51 -10.49
C PHE A 158 -2.98 6.01 -10.66
N LEU A 159 -1.79 6.42 -11.07
CA LEU A 159 -1.44 7.84 -11.30
C LEU A 159 -2.20 8.45 -12.45
N TRP A 160 -2.30 7.76 -13.59
CA TRP A 160 -3.08 8.22 -14.73
C TRP A 160 -4.54 8.45 -14.35
N ARG A 161 -5.12 7.50 -13.61
CA ARG A 161 -6.49 7.60 -13.15
C ARG A 161 -6.65 8.74 -12.15
N LEU A 162 -5.70 8.91 -11.24
CA LEU A 162 -5.71 9.97 -10.24
C LEU A 162 -5.58 11.37 -10.88
N GLY A 163 -4.72 11.52 -11.90
CA GLY A 163 -4.57 12.76 -12.66
C GLY A 163 -5.77 13.10 -13.54
N ARG A 164 -6.36 12.11 -14.23
CA ARG A 164 -7.54 12.32 -15.10
C ARG A 164 -8.82 12.54 -14.30
N THR A 165 -8.92 11.88 -13.16
CA THR A 165 -10.10 11.91 -12.30
C THR A 165 -9.83 12.83 -11.12
N GLY A 166 -9.35 14.06 -11.34
CA GLY A 166 -9.14 15.07 -10.28
C GLY A 166 -10.37 15.32 -9.36
N HIS A 167 -11.47 14.64 -9.64
CA HIS A 167 -12.71 14.45 -8.90
C HIS A 167 -12.74 13.26 -7.90
N LEU A 168 -11.71 12.40 -7.77
CA LEU A 168 -11.68 11.35 -6.72
C LEU A 168 -11.54 11.93 -5.31
N PHE A 169 -11.10 13.19 -5.24
CA PHE A 169 -11.17 14.04 -4.05
C PHE A 169 -12.50 14.80 -3.93
N ASN A 170 -13.46 14.64 -4.84
CA ASN A 170 -14.82 15.14 -4.65
C ASN A 170 -15.61 14.16 -3.76
N GLY A 171 -15.26 14.19 -2.47
CA GLY A 171 -16.20 14.31 -1.36
C GLY A 171 -17.00 13.10 -0.89
N HIS A 172 -16.99 11.95 -1.57
CA HIS A 172 -17.85 10.81 -1.16
C HIS A 172 -17.13 9.52 -0.74
N ALA A 173 -15.87 9.27 -1.14
CA ALA A 173 -15.16 8.04 -0.76
C ALA A 173 -14.03 8.24 0.26
N ILE A 174 -13.48 9.45 0.34
CA ILE A 174 -12.45 9.86 1.29
C ILE A 174 -12.76 11.33 1.59
N GLY A 175 -13.28 11.64 2.79
CA GLY A 175 -13.43 12.99 3.37
C GLY A 175 -13.97 14.12 2.48
N ARG A 176 -15.05 14.79 2.89
CA ARG A 176 -15.54 16.03 2.25
C ARG A 176 -14.44 17.11 2.18
N LEU A 177 -13.66 17.11 1.10
CA LEU A 177 -12.73 18.18 0.79
C LEU A 177 -13.48 19.44 0.43
N ASP A 178 -13.37 20.43 1.32
CA ASP A 178 -13.91 21.77 1.09
C ASP A 178 -13.33 22.38 -0.20
N PHE A 179 -14.17 23.10 -0.95
CA PHE A 179 -13.89 23.66 -2.28
C PHE A 179 -12.81 24.75 -2.29
N LYS A 180 -12.17 25.03 -1.14
CA LYS A 180 -11.14 26.07 -0.99
C LYS A 180 -9.70 25.58 -1.07
N GLN A 181 -9.46 24.27 -1.19
CA GLN A 181 -8.08 23.79 -1.31
C GLN A 181 -7.50 24.20 -2.67
N THR A 182 -6.41 24.96 -2.66
CA THR A 182 -5.80 25.49 -3.89
C THR A 182 -5.28 24.33 -4.74
N TYR A 183 -5.44 24.40 -6.06
CA TYR A 183 -4.96 23.39 -7.02
C TYR A 183 -3.50 22.97 -6.76
N SER A 184 -2.66 23.91 -6.36
CA SER A 184 -1.25 23.68 -5.98
C SER A 184 -1.06 22.73 -4.79
N GLU A 185 -1.90 22.82 -3.75
CA GLU A 185 -1.80 21.93 -2.58
C GLU A 185 -2.16 20.49 -2.94
N ARG A 186 -3.22 20.33 -3.74
CA ARG A 186 -3.64 19.02 -4.25
C ARG A 186 -2.58 18.38 -5.15
N LEU A 187 -1.94 19.18 -6.00
CA LEU A 187 -0.88 18.72 -6.88
C LEU A 187 0.38 18.31 -6.10
N LYS A 188 0.68 19.03 -5.01
CA LYS A 188 1.76 18.69 -4.08
C LYS A 188 1.50 17.36 -3.38
N ASP A 189 0.29 17.14 -2.84
CA ASP A 189 -0.07 15.87 -2.20
C ASP A 189 -0.03 14.71 -3.19
N LEU A 190 -0.57 14.92 -4.39
CA LEU A 190 -0.54 13.95 -5.48
C LEU A 190 0.90 13.59 -5.86
N PHE A 191 1.76 14.61 -6.01
CA PHE A 191 3.17 14.43 -6.31
C PHE A 191 3.89 13.60 -5.24
N TRP A 192 3.64 13.87 -3.96
CA TRP A 192 4.25 13.11 -2.87
C TRP A 192 3.76 11.66 -2.85
N ILE A 193 2.45 11.43 -2.98
CA ILE A 193 1.86 10.09 -3.04
C ILE A 193 2.43 9.31 -4.24
N ALA A 194 2.61 9.97 -5.38
CA ALA A 194 3.22 9.39 -6.57
C ALA A 194 4.69 9.08 -6.33
N SER A 195 5.48 10.05 -5.88
CA SER A 195 6.91 9.90 -5.68
C SER A 195 7.23 8.77 -4.70
N THR A 196 6.47 8.65 -3.60
CA THR A 196 6.73 7.59 -2.62
C THR A 196 6.31 6.23 -3.14
N ASN A 197 5.07 6.07 -3.65
CA ASN A 197 4.58 4.74 -4.06
C ASN A 197 5.16 4.23 -5.39
N PHE A 198 5.68 5.10 -6.26
CA PHE A 198 6.03 4.74 -7.63
C PHE A 198 7.51 4.94 -7.93
N VAL A 199 8.02 6.15 -7.72
CA VAL A 199 9.36 6.52 -8.21
C VAL A 199 10.44 5.74 -7.47
N PHE A 200 10.35 5.66 -6.13
CA PHE A 200 11.36 4.93 -5.35
C PHE A 200 11.37 3.42 -5.64
N PRO A 201 10.25 2.68 -5.53
CA PRO A 201 10.24 1.26 -5.89
C PRO A 201 10.79 1.00 -7.29
N ILE A 202 10.39 1.77 -8.30
CA ILE A 202 10.85 1.56 -9.67
C ILE A 202 12.37 1.77 -9.83
N ILE A 203 12.93 2.81 -9.21
CA ILE A 203 14.38 3.04 -9.27
C ILE A 203 15.13 1.86 -8.65
N PHE A 204 14.63 1.33 -7.52
CA PHE A 204 15.21 0.16 -6.87
C PHE A 204 15.06 -1.11 -7.72
N SER A 205 13.88 -1.39 -8.27
CA SER A 205 13.66 -2.53 -9.17
C SER A 205 14.53 -2.45 -10.43
N VAL A 206 14.71 -1.27 -11.02
CA VAL A 206 15.63 -1.07 -12.16
C VAL A 206 17.08 -1.34 -11.74
N SER A 207 17.50 -0.82 -10.59
CA SER A 207 18.85 -1.05 -10.06
C SER A 207 19.13 -2.53 -9.81
N GLN A 208 18.14 -3.25 -9.27
CA GLN A 208 18.17 -4.68 -9.04
C GLN A 208 18.30 -5.48 -10.34
N ILE A 209 17.52 -5.14 -11.37
CA ILE A 209 17.65 -5.74 -12.70
C ILE A 209 19.07 -5.51 -13.23
N VAL A 210 19.58 -4.28 -13.18
CA VAL A 210 20.94 -3.96 -13.65
C VAL A 210 21.99 -4.80 -12.92
N ALA A 211 21.88 -4.99 -11.61
CA ALA A 211 22.82 -5.82 -10.84
C ALA A 211 22.80 -7.29 -11.29
N VAL A 212 21.61 -7.89 -11.45
CA VAL A 212 21.47 -9.28 -11.88
C VAL A 212 21.96 -9.48 -13.32
N PHE A 213 21.68 -8.56 -14.22
CA PHE A 213 22.16 -8.64 -15.61
C PHE A 213 23.69 -8.47 -15.72
N ARG A 214 24.34 -7.85 -14.73
CA ARG A 214 25.80 -7.81 -14.61
C ARG A 214 26.41 -9.08 -14.02
N GLY A 215 25.58 -10.05 -13.59
CA GLY A 215 26.02 -11.29 -12.96
C GLY A 215 26.32 -11.16 -11.46
N ASP A 216 26.05 -10.00 -10.85
CA ASP A 216 26.21 -9.82 -9.40
C ASP A 216 24.91 -10.20 -8.68
N ILE A 217 24.75 -11.51 -8.45
CA ILE A 217 23.54 -12.07 -7.86
C ILE A 217 23.41 -11.69 -6.37
N ILE A 218 24.53 -11.52 -5.66
CA ILE A 218 24.53 -11.15 -4.23
C ILE A 218 24.06 -9.70 -4.08
N LEU A 219 24.59 -8.79 -4.91
CA LEU A 219 24.09 -7.41 -4.96
C LEU A 219 22.62 -7.38 -5.39
N GLY A 220 22.24 -8.19 -6.38
CA GLY A 220 20.86 -8.33 -6.82
C GLY A 220 19.91 -8.76 -5.70
N ALA A 221 20.27 -9.77 -4.92
CA ALA A 221 19.48 -10.23 -3.76
C ALA A 221 19.42 -9.17 -2.66
N SER A 222 20.53 -8.48 -2.38
CA SER A 222 20.57 -7.37 -1.41
C SER A 222 19.67 -6.21 -1.82
N LEU A 223 19.68 -5.87 -3.12
CA LEU A 223 18.80 -4.86 -3.70
C LEU A 223 17.34 -5.30 -3.71
N SER A 224 17.05 -6.60 -3.90
CA SER A 224 15.70 -7.17 -3.80
C SER A 224 15.11 -6.99 -2.42
N LEU A 225 15.89 -7.33 -1.38
CA LEU A 225 15.45 -7.14 0.01
C LEU A 225 15.24 -5.65 0.32
N ALA A 226 16.14 -4.78 -0.15
CA ALA A 226 15.98 -3.34 -0.02
C ALA A 226 14.74 -2.83 -0.76
N ASN A 227 14.48 -3.30 -1.98
CA ASN A 227 13.29 -2.94 -2.77
C ASN A 227 12.02 -3.31 -2.01
N CYS A 228 11.96 -4.51 -1.43
CA CYS A 228 10.81 -4.95 -0.66
C CYS A 228 10.55 -4.03 0.55
N TYR A 229 11.59 -3.63 1.29
CA TYR A 229 11.42 -2.65 2.36
C TYR A 229 10.98 -1.28 1.86
N VAL A 230 11.54 -0.80 0.74
CA VAL A 230 11.13 0.46 0.12
C VAL A 230 9.65 0.43 -0.26
N GLU A 231 9.16 -0.67 -0.82
CA GLU A 231 7.75 -0.86 -1.16
C GLU A 231 6.84 -0.84 0.08
N ILE A 232 7.20 -1.56 1.14
CA ILE A 232 6.46 -1.56 2.41
C ILE A 232 6.43 -0.14 3.00
N ILE A 233 7.57 0.53 3.08
CA ILE A 233 7.67 1.88 3.64
C ILE A 233 6.83 2.85 2.80
N SER A 234 6.93 2.77 1.48
CA SER A 234 6.24 3.65 0.54
C SER A 234 4.73 3.52 0.63
N THR A 235 4.23 2.28 0.66
CA THR A 235 2.81 1.99 0.79
C THR A 235 2.26 2.48 2.13
N VAL A 236 2.95 2.20 3.24
CA VAL A 236 2.55 2.65 4.59
C VAL A 236 2.55 4.18 4.67
N PHE A 237 3.60 4.83 4.18
CA PHE A 237 3.73 6.29 4.21
C PHE A 237 2.58 6.96 3.47
N ALA A 238 2.23 6.46 2.28
CA ALA A 238 1.11 6.98 1.53
C ALA A 238 -0.24 6.81 2.25
N THR A 239 -0.44 5.70 2.97
CA THR A 239 -1.65 5.49 3.77
C THR A 239 -1.70 6.44 4.98
N VAL A 240 -0.56 6.62 5.66
CA VAL A 240 -0.46 7.58 6.77
C VAL A 240 -0.76 8.99 6.27
N TRP A 241 -0.16 9.41 5.16
CA TRP A 241 -0.40 10.73 4.58
C TRP A 241 -1.87 10.99 4.26
N SER A 242 -2.54 10.03 3.60
CA SER A 242 -3.98 10.14 3.30
C SER A 242 -4.85 10.21 4.56
N SER A 243 -4.41 9.56 5.65
CA SER A 243 -5.14 9.55 6.92
C SER A 243 -4.96 10.85 7.68
N THR A 244 -3.74 11.40 7.71
CA THR A 244 -3.43 12.69 8.35
C THR A 244 -4.14 13.84 7.65
N ALA A 245 -4.18 13.84 6.31
CA ALA A 245 -4.94 14.84 5.55
C ALA A 245 -6.44 14.81 5.93
N SER A 246 -7.00 13.62 6.02
CA SER A 246 -8.40 13.40 6.41
C SER A 246 -8.68 13.87 7.86
N PHE A 247 -7.74 13.64 8.77
CA PHE A 247 -7.87 14.05 10.18
C PHE A 247 -7.81 15.58 10.34
N ALA A 248 -6.85 16.23 9.68
CA ALA A 248 -6.71 17.70 9.72
C ALA A 248 -7.98 18.41 9.22
N GLU A 249 -8.68 17.83 8.24
CA GLU A 249 -9.95 18.34 7.74
C GLU A 249 -11.11 18.14 8.72
N ALA A 250 -11.20 16.98 9.38
CA ALA A 250 -12.22 16.72 10.38
C ALA A 250 -12.15 17.73 11.54
N THR A 251 -10.94 18.04 12.02
CA THR A 251 -10.73 19.03 13.11
C THR A 251 -11.16 20.44 12.70
N LYS A 252 -10.87 20.87 11.46
CA LYS A 252 -11.31 22.17 10.93
C LYS A 252 -12.83 22.26 10.91
N SER A 253 -13.51 21.23 10.40
CA SER A 253 -14.98 21.18 10.33
C SER A 253 -15.64 21.30 11.71
N THR A 254 -15.10 20.65 12.74
CA THR A 254 -15.60 20.77 14.12
C THR A 254 -15.40 22.19 14.66
N SER A 255 -14.25 22.82 14.42
CA SER A 255 -13.99 24.19 14.88
C SER A 255 -14.92 25.24 14.27
N PHE A 256 -15.30 25.06 13.00
CA PHE A 256 -16.29 25.93 12.35
C PHE A 256 -17.67 25.81 13.02
N LEU A 257 -18.14 24.59 13.28
CA LEU A 257 -19.43 24.38 13.96
C LEU A 257 -19.45 24.99 15.37
N THR A 258 -18.35 24.87 16.13
CA THR A 258 -18.24 25.48 17.46
C THR A 258 -18.21 27.01 17.39
N THR A 259 -17.58 27.60 16.37
CA THR A 259 -17.55 29.05 16.17
C THR A 259 -18.93 29.59 15.80
N SER A 260 -19.65 28.92 14.90
CA SER A 260 -21.03 29.27 14.54
C SER A 260 -21.97 29.21 15.76
N TYR A 261 -21.82 28.18 16.61
CA TYR A 261 -22.59 28.06 17.85
C TYR A 261 -22.22 29.14 18.89
N SER A 262 -20.94 29.51 18.98
CA SER A 262 -20.48 30.58 19.89
C SER A 262 -20.96 31.97 19.43
N GLN A 263 -21.20 32.15 18.13
CA GLN A 263 -21.73 33.41 17.58
C GLN A 263 -23.26 33.49 17.67
N ALA A 264 -23.92 32.34 17.77
CA ALA A 264 -25.33 32.19 18.14
C ALA A 264 -25.52 32.05 19.66
N ARG A 265 -24.75 32.80 20.46
CA ARG A 265 -25.01 32.91 21.91
C ARG A 265 -25.98 34.07 22.12
N PRO A 266 -27.22 33.84 22.60
CA PRO A 266 -28.17 34.92 22.81
C PRO A 266 -27.63 35.93 23.82
N SER A 267 -27.73 37.22 23.48
CA SER A 267 -27.40 38.31 24.39
C SER A 267 -28.22 38.18 25.67
N ALA A 268 -27.58 38.32 26.83
CA ALA A 268 -28.21 38.23 28.14
C ALA A 268 -29.42 39.18 28.20
N GLY A 269 -30.64 38.63 28.17
CA GLY A 269 -31.89 39.41 28.16
C GLY A 269 -33.02 38.86 27.28
N GLN A 270 -32.77 37.91 26.37
CA GLN A 270 -33.87 37.28 25.60
C GLN A 270 -34.48 36.06 26.32
N PRO A 271 -35.82 35.99 26.45
CA PRO A 271 -36.50 34.87 27.10
C PRO A 271 -36.27 33.56 26.33
N ILE A 272 -35.98 32.50 27.10
CA ILE A 272 -35.51 31.19 26.61
C ILE A 272 -36.55 30.50 25.68
N GLU A 273 -37.84 30.82 25.80
CA GLU A 273 -38.90 30.20 24.99
C GLU A 273 -38.80 30.50 23.49
N LEU A 274 -38.27 31.65 23.07
CA LEU A 274 -38.17 31.97 21.63
C LEU A 274 -36.97 31.33 20.92
N TYR A 275 -36.04 30.72 21.68
CA TYR A 275 -34.80 30.17 21.12
C TYR A 275 -34.97 28.74 20.60
N MET A 276 -35.87 27.95 21.21
CA MET A 276 -36.15 26.58 20.77
C MET A 276 -36.88 26.55 19.41
N ASP A 277 -37.78 27.49 19.14
CA ASP A 277 -38.51 27.55 17.85
C ASP A 277 -37.61 27.90 16.65
N ARG A 278 -36.53 28.64 16.89
CA ARG A 278 -35.59 29.06 15.82
C ARG A 278 -34.59 27.97 15.44
N VAL A 279 -34.25 27.07 16.35
CA VAL A 279 -33.34 25.94 16.06
C VAL A 279 -34.09 24.79 15.38
N VAL A 280 -35.38 24.62 15.69
CA VAL A 280 -36.23 23.61 15.03
C VAL A 280 -36.56 24.01 13.59
N SER A 281 -36.84 25.29 13.31
CA SER A 281 -37.17 25.77 11.95
C SER A 281 -36.02 25.68 10.95
N VAL A 282 -34.75 25.82 11.37
CA VAL A 282 -33.59 25.68 10.47
C VAL A 282 -33.33 24.23 10.06
N THR A 283 -33.86 23.25 10.80
CA THR A 283 -33.65 21.82 10.51
C THR A 283 -34.69 21.24 9.55
N THR A 284 -35.85 21.90 9.39
CA THR A 284 -36.97 21.41 8.55
C THR A 284 -36.93 21.89 7.10
N ASP A 285 -36.21 22.97 6.77
CA ASP A 285 -36.25 23.58 5.43
C ASP A 285 -35.26 22.97 4.40
N SER A 286 -34.51 21.93 4.76
CA SER A 286 -33.51 21.30 3.87
C SER A 286 -33.77 19.83 3.56
N LEU A 287 -35.04 19.39 3.59
CA LEU A 287 -35.45 18.11 2.99
C LEU A 287 -35.91 18.36 1.55
N PRO A 288 -35.22 17.83 0.52
CA PRO A 288 -35.70 17.90 -0.84
C PRO A 288 -37.00 17.11 -0.95
N ASN A 289 -38.06 17.82 -1.37
CA ASN A 289 -39.36 17.25 -1.68
C ASN A 289 -39.23 16.41 -2.95
N ASP A 290 -38.86 15.13 -2.80
CA ASP A 290 -38.74 14.14 -3.89
C ASP A 290 -40.14 13.64 -4.31
N GLY A 291 -40.95 14.58 -4.81
CA GLY A 291 -42.22 14.33 -5.46
C GLY A 291 -42.06 14.22 -6.96
N GLN A 292 -41.28 13.24 -7.45
CA GLN A 292 -41.21 12.95 -8.89
C GLN A 292 -41.99 11.68 -9.23
N GLN A 293 -43.14 11.92 -9.87
CA GLN A 293 -44.08 10.96 -10.43
C GLN A 293 -43.39 9.89 -11.29
N ARG A 294 -43.50 8.62 -10.89
CA ARG A 294 -43.26 7.47 -11.78
C ARG A 294 -44.42 7.36 -12.77
N LYS A 295 -44.14 7.60 -14.06
CA LYS A 295 -44.99 7.14 -15.16
C LYS A 295 -44.88 5.61 -15.29
N PRO A 296 -45.99 4.88 -15.49
CA PRO A 296 -45.94 3.47 -15.84
C PRO A 296 -45.47 3.30 -17.30
N VAL A 297 -44.43 2.50 -17.50
CA VAL A 297 -44.03 1.99 -18.81
C VAL A 297 -44.77 0.67 -19.01
N ALA A 298 -45.58 0.61 -20.05
CA ALA A 298 -46.24 -0.59 -20.53
C ALA A 298 -45.22 -1.48 -21.27
N VAL A 299 -45.19 -2.77 -20.92
CA VAL A 299 -44.86 -3.89 -21.81
C VAL A 299 -45.82 -5.02 -21.45
#